data_AF-A0A6M3KRY3-F1
#
_entry.id   AF-A0A6M3KRY3-F1
#
_cell.length_a   1.000
_cell.length_b   1.000
_cell.length_c   1.000
_cell.angle_alpha   90.00
_cell.angle_beta   90.00
_cell.angle_gamma   90.00
#
_symmetry.space_group_name_H-M   'P 1'
#
loop_
_entity.id
_entity.type
_entity.pdbx_description
1 polymer ?
#
loop_
_entity_poly.entity_id
_entity_poly.type
_entity_poly.pdbx_seq_one_letter_code
_entity_poly.pdbx_strand_id
1 'polypeptide(L)'
;MKRFSDFAEEAKPLDGEKIKIEKVLNLEIEVIGYKITNSKYENSNSRQCLTLQIEIDGDRRIVFTGSGVLIEQMEKYGDEVPFTAMIRKVDKYYTLA
;
A
#
# COMPACT_ATOMS: atom_id res chain seq x y z
N MET A 1 -27.90 -9.04 22.44
CA MET A 1 -27.79 -8.29 21.17
C MET A 1 -26.47 -8.69 20.53
N LYS A 2 -26.46 -9.14 19.26
CA LYS A 2 -25.20 -9.47 18.56
C LYS A 2 -24.46 -8.16 18.24
N ARG A 3 -23.14 -8.11 18.41
CA ARG A 3 -22.32 -6.96 17.96
C ARG A 3 -22.06 -7.10 16.47
N PHE A 4 -21.93 -5.98 15.77
CA PHE A 4 -21.61 -5.97 14.34
C PHE A 4 -20.31 -6.74 14.04
N SER A 5 -19.32 -6.61 14.95
CA SER A 5 -18.06 -7.35 14.91
C SER A 5 -18.20 -8.88 14.95
N ASP A 6 -19.32 -9.41 15.42
CA ASP A 6 -19.52 -10.85 15.61
C ASP A 6 -19.91 -11.56 14.29
N PHE A 7 -20.26 -10.79 13.24
CA PHE A 7 -20.70 -11.34 11.95
C PHE A 7 -20.19 -10.56 10.73
N ALA A 8 -19.51 -9.43 10.93
CA ALA A 8 -18.88 -8.70 9.83
C ALA A 8 -17.64 -9.46 9.35
N GLU A 9 -17.75 -10.10 8.19
CA GLU A 9 -16.64 -10.74 7.46
C GLU A 9 -15.90 -9.75 6.54
N GLU A 10 -16.15 -8.45 6.69
CA GLU A 10 -15.51 -7.42 5.86
C GLU A 10 -13.99 -7.41 6.10
N ALA A 11 -13.22 -7.24 5.01
CA ALA A 11 -11.78 -7.04 5.10
C ALA A 11 -11.49 -5.85 6.03
N LYS A 12 -10.63 -6.07 7.03
CA LYS A 12 -10.27 -5.02 7.99
C LYS A 12 -9.80 -3.77 7.23
N PRO A 13 -10.29 -2.58 7.59
CA PRO A 13 -9.82 -1.36 6.97
C PRO A 13 -8.31 -1.24 7.21
N LEU A 14 -7.58 -0.80 6.18
CA LEU A 14 -6.15 -0.50 6.33
C LEU A 14 -6.00 0.62 7.36
N ASP A 15 -5.37 0.32 8.48
CA ASP A 15 -5.14 1.24 9.61
C ASP A 15 -3.68 1.73 9.65
N GLY A 16 -3.49 2.93 10.19
CA GLY A 16 -2.17 3.53 10.35
C GLY A 16 -2.12 5.00 9.96
N GLU A 17 -1.07 5.68 10.41
CA GLU A 17 -0.86 7.08 10.07
C GLU A 17 -0.30 7.22 8.65
N LYS A 18 -0.80 8.21 7.90
CA LYS A 18 -0.29 8.48 6.56
C LYS A 18 1.18 8.89 6.60
N ILE A 19 2.00 8.22 5.80
CA ILE A 19 3.40 8.59 5.56
C ILE A 19 3.63 8.89 4.09
N LYS A 20 4.54 9.82 3.81
CA LYS A 20 4.99 10.12 2.45
C LYS A 20 5.90 9.00 1.96
N ILE A 21 5.74 8.56 0.71
CA ILE A 21 6.58 7.50 0.12
C ILE A 21 8.07 7.85 0.19
N GLU A 22 8.42 9.14 0.06
CA GLU A 22 9.79 9.62 0.13
C GLU A 22 10.48 9.35 1.48
N LYS A 23 9.69 9.22 2.56
CA LYS A 23 10.23 8.94 3.91
C LYS A 23 10.56 7.47 4.13
N VAL A 24 10.08 6.59 3.26
CA VAL A 24 10.25 5.13 3.38
C VAL A 24 11.10 4.54 2.26
N LEU A 25 11.72 5.39 1.44
CA LEU A 25 12.61 4.95 0.38
C LEU A 25 13.88 4.34 0.95
N ASN A 26 14.28 3.19 0.40
CA ASN A 26 15.48 2.44 0.78
C ASN A 26 15.52 2.01 2.25
N LEU A 27 14.35 1.97 2.92
CA LEU A 27 14.19 1.37 4.23
C LEU A 27 13.54 0.00 4.04
N GLU A 28 13.97 -0.96 4.86
CA GLU A 28 13.30 -2.25 4.96
C GLU A 28 11.94 -2.04 5.62
N ILE A 29 10.88 -2.48 4.96
CA ILE A 29 9.50 -2.35 5.43
C ILE A 29 8.80 -3.70 5.31
N GLU A 30 7.84 -3.94 6.19
CA GLU A 30 6.91 -5.06 6.04
C GLU A 30 5.63 -4.54 5.38
N VAL A 31 5.29 -5.07 4.21
CA VAL A 31 4.01 -4.80 3.57
C VAL A 31 3.00 -5.77 4.17
N ILE A 32 2.04 -5.25 4.93
CA ILE A 32 1.07 -6.05 5.70
C ILE A 32 -0.36 -5.98 5.13
N GLY A 33 -0.58 -5.10 4.16
CA GLY A 33 -1.87 -4.95 3.50
C GLY A 33 -1.78 -4.03 2.29
N TYR A 34 -2.71 -4.18 1.35
CA TYR A 34 -2.81 -3.26 0.23
C TYR A 34 -4.23 -3.12 -0.28
N LYS A 35 -4.48 -2.03 -1.01
CA LYS A 35 -5.73 -1.80 -1.71
C LYS A 35 -5.47 -0.99 -2.98
N ILE A 36 -5.97 -1.48 -4.10
CA ILE A 36 -5.93 -0.77 -5.38
C ILE A 36 -7.32 -0.19 -5.63
N THR A 37 -7.38 1.10 -5.94
CA THR A 37 -8.63 1.80 -6.24
C THR A 37 -8.49 2.62 -7.49
N ASN A 38 -9.59 2.84 -8.20
CA ASN A 38 -9.61 3.82 -9.28
C ASN A 38 -9.42 5.23 -8.68
N SER A 39 -8.51 6.00 -9.26
CA SER A 39 -8.24 7.37 -8.86
C SER A 39 -9.46 8.23 -9.15
N LYS A 40 -9.83 9.08 -8.17
CA LYS A 40 -10.89 10.09 -8.34
C LYS A 40 -10.47 11.27 -9.22
N TYR A 41 -9.20 11.33 -9.62
CA TYR A 41 -8.63 12.41 -10.41
C TYR A 41 -8.37 11.95 -11.84
N GLU A 42 -9.25 12.34 -12.77
CA GLU A 42 -9.13 12.01 -14.21
C GLU A 42 -7.84 12.55 -14.87
N ASN A 43 -7.21 13.57 -14.27
CA ASN A 43 -6.01 14.25 -14.80
C ASN A 43 -4.66 13.71 -14.28
N SER A 44 -4.64 12.59 -13.54
CA SER A 44 -3.37 11.98 -13.11
C SER A 44 -2.88 10.97 -14.14
N ASN A 45 -1.56 10.89 -14.33
CA ASN A 45 -0.89 9.94 -15.25
C ASN A 45 -1.20 8.46 -14.98
N SER A 46 -1.93 8.13 -13.90
CA SER A 46 -2.42 6.80 -13.59
C SER A 46 -3.90 6.86 -13.18
N ARG A 47 -4.72 5.98 -13.76
CA ARG A 47 -6.13 5.80 -13.42
C ARG A 47 -6.34 5.08 -12.08
N GLN A 48 -5.27 4.55 -11.49
CA GLN A 48 -5.32 3.77 -10.27
C GLN A 48 -4.43 4.39 -9.17
N CYS A 49 -4.86 4.20 -7.92
CA CYS A 49 -4.14 4.58 -6.72
C CYS A 49 -3.97 3.34 -5.85
N LEU A 50 -2.72 3.02 -5.56
CA LEU A 50 -2.32 1.99 -4.60
C LEU A 50 -2.24 2.60 -3.21
N THR A 51 -2.92 1.96 -2.26
CA THR A 51 -2.76 2.17 -0.82
C THR A 51 -1.99 0.98 -0.27
N LEU A 52 -0.79 1.20 0.26
CA LEU A 52 -0.02 0.20 0.97
C LEU A 52 -0.14 0.45 2.47
N GLN A 53 -0.41 -0.60 3.22
CA GLN A 53 -0.23 -0.64 4.67
C GLN A 53 1.09 -1.31 4.96
N ILE A 54 1.94 -0.59 5.68
CA ILE A 54 3.30 -1.01 5.96
C ILE A 54 3.57 -0.92 7.45
N GLU A 55 4.47 -1.77 7.94
CA GLU A 55 5.09 -1.62 9.25
C GLU A 55 6.53 -1.16 9.06
N ILE A 56 6.90 -0.11 9.78
CA ILE A 56 8.24 0.46 9.80
C ILE A 56 8.53 0.97 11.20
N ASP A 57 9.68 0.57 11.78
CA ASP A 57 10.07 0.89 13.16
C ASP A 57 9.00 0.51 14.22
N GLY A 58 8.20 -0.53 13.95
CA GLY A 58 7.10 -0.97 14.82
C GLY A 58 5.81 -0.13 14.73
N ASP A 59 5.79 0.89 13.85
CA ASP A 59 4.60 1.70 13.59
C ASP A 59 3.89 1.28 12.31
N ARG A 60 2.56 1.16 12.38
CA ARG A 60 1.72 0.99 11.19
C ARG A 60 1.53 2.30 10.46
N ARG A 61 1.87 2.31 9.18
CA ARG A 61 1.79 3.48 8.30
C ARG A 61 1.03 3.16 7.02
N ILE A 62 0.45 4.19 6.43
CA ILE A 62 -0.24 4.11 5.13
C ILE A 62 0.50 4.94 4.09
N VAL A 63 0.85 4.32 2.96
CA VAL A 63 1.43 4.97 1.80
C VAL A 63 0.41 4.99 0.67
N PHE A 64 0.14 6.18 0.13
CA PHE A 64 -0.65 6.34 -1.10
C PHE A 64 0.28 6.63 -2.27
N THR A 65 0.13 5.90 -3.37
CA THR A 65 0.95 6.08 -4.56
C THR A 65 0.16 5.82 -5.84
N GLY A 66 0.37 6.68 -6.84
CA GLY A 66 -0.14 6.48 -8.20
C GLY A 66 0.89 5.82 -9.13
N SER A 67 1.93 5.21 -8.57
CA SER A 67 3.00 4.58 -9.37
C SER A 67 2.48 3.35 -10.10
N GLY A 68 2.46 3.41 -11.43
CA GLY A 68 2.04 2.28 -12.28
C GLY A 68 2.86 1.02 -12.01
N VAL A 69 4.18 1.13 -11.87
CA VAL A 69 5.07 -0.02 -11.59
C VAL A 69 4.72 -0.68 -10.26
N LEU A 70 4.52 0.09 -9.19
CA LEU A 70 4.11 -0.50 -7.90
C LEU A 70 2.72 -1.11 -7.98
N ILE A 71 1.78 -0.48 -8.69
CA ILE A 71 0.43 -1.02 -8.92
C ILE A 71 0.52 -2.37 -9.62
N GLU A 72 1.25 -2.46 -10.74
CA GLU A 72 1.44 -3.70 -11.51
C GLU A 72 2.10 -4.80 -10.66
N GLN A 73 3.10 -4.46 -9.83
CA GLN A 73 3.72 -5.42 -8.91
C GLN A 73 2.71 -5.96 -7.88
N MET A 74 1.87 -5.09 -7.31
CA MET A 74 0.86 -5.50 -6.32
C MET A 74 -0.35 -6.21 -6.95
N GLU A 75 -0.70 -5.92 -8.19
CA GLU A 75 -1.70 -6.71 -8.94
C GLU A 75 -1.20 -8.13 -9.20
N LYS A 76 0.10 -8.30 -9.45
CA LYS A 76 0.69 -9.60 -9.79
C LYS A 76 1.06 -10.46 -8.57
N TYR A 77 1.52 -9.83 -7.49
CA TYR A 77 2.11 -10.52 -6.34
C TYR A 77 1.47 -10.14 -5.00
N GLY A 78 0.38 -9.37 -4.99
CA GLY A 78 -0.26 -8.91 -3.76
C GLY A 78 -0.85 -10.04 -2.90
N ASP A 79 -1.12 -11.20 -3.48
CA ASP A 79 -1.59 -12.38 -2.74
C ASP A 79 -0.52 -12.96 -1.79
N GLU A 80 0.75 -12.58 -1.95
CA GLU A 80 1.86 -12.98 -1.07
C GLU A 80 1.98 -12.10 0.19
N VAL A 81 1.11 -11.08 0.35
CA VAL A 81 1.10 -10.24 1.55
C VAL A 81 0.69 -11.09 2.78
N PRO A 82 1.42 -11.04 3.90
CA PRO A 82 2.50 -10.10 4.21
C PRO A 82 3.90 -10.52 3.74
N PHE A 83 4.72 -9.54 3.33
CA PHE A 83 6.12 -9.76 2.95
C PHE A 83 7.02 -8.57 3.30
N THR A 84 8.32 -8.82 3.45
CA THR A 84 9.35 -7.79 3.61
C THR A 84 9.86 -7.33 2.25
N ALA A 85 9.99 -6.02 2.06
CA ALA A 85 10.54 -5.44 0.83
C ALA A 85 11.15 -4.06 1.09
N MET A 86 11.82 -3.51 0.07
CA MET A 86 12.23 -2.10 0.04
C MET A 86 11.54 -1.37 -1.11
N ILE A 87 10.97 -0.21 -0.84
CA ILE A 87 10.55 0.70 -1.91
C ILE A 87 11.78 1.48 -2.39
N ARG A 88 12.14 1.30 -3.66
CA ARG A 88 13.24 2.02 -4.30
C ARG A 88 12.71 3.00 -5.33
N LYS A 89 13.38 4.14 -5.45
CA LYS A 89 13.17 5.10 -6.54
C LYS A 89 14.25 4.90 -7.59
N VAL A 90 13.84 4.53 -8.81
CA VAL A 90 14.73 4.36 -9.96
C VAL A 90 14.38 5.43 -10.98
N ASP A 91 15.21 6.47 -11.07
CA ASP A 91 14.98 7.66 -11.90
C ASP A 91 13.58 8.29 -11.66
N LYS A 92 12.62 7.96 -12.53
CA LYS A 92 11.26 8.53 -12.55
C LYS A 92 10.18 7.61 -11.97
N TYR A 93 10.50 6.39 -11.55
CA TYR A 93 9.52 5.43 -11.03
C TYR A 93 9.93 4.84 -9.67
N TYR A 94 8.96 4.19 -9.03
CA TYR A 94 9.14 3.45 -7.77
C TYR A 94 8.95 1.95 -8.03
N THR A 95 9.67 1.10 -7.30
CA THR A 95 9.56 -0.36 -7.41
C THR A 95 9.82 -1.03 -6.06
N LEU A 96 9.21 -2.19 -5.83
CA LEU A 96 9.53 -3.09 -4.73
C LEU A 96 10.71 -3.98 -5.14
N ALA A 97 11.70 -4.07 -4.25
CA ALA A 97 12.92 -4.88 -4.40
C ALA A 97 13.21 -5.67 -3.12
#